data_AF-A0A7G1IXI5-F1
#
_entry.id   AF-A0A7G1IXI5-F1
#
_cell.length_a   1.000
_cell.length_b   1.000
_cell.length_c   1.000
_cell.angle_alpha   90.00
_cell.angle_beta   90.00
_cell.angle_gamma   90.00
#
_symmetry.space_group_name_H-M   'P 1'
#
loop_
_entity.id
_entity.type
_entity.pdbx_description
1 polymer ?
#
loop_
_entity_poly.entity_id
_entity_poly.type
_entity_poly.pdbx_seq_one_letter_code
_entity_poly.pdbx_strand_id
1 'polypeptide(L)'
;MNSEEIVTKIIEENQRQIPSTVVNLTQARETDEDNNSLNLIPKTKGKGFAVTLDNLKKILSGDSKLKGAIQYNTFTYEIDVTKATKLNGRTLSGTIDDLIIREIRAYIATKYKIDYKKGDIADILEVVAGEHSYNPLKDYLESCESEYRELVNQRDPFDILRHYLNIKDDEYNRIIMDLFFRGAIAKVFDPSIKFDFVLDLTGRQGVGKTQFFEGLFTHKYFTTVETFTDKDDKARMVRNWCVFDDEMVASKKASFSELKKFITETKLEYRPPYASSDRRLPKSFIIVRATNDHDYLNDLTGERRFLVAEVHKDTTYKGRKWTEKDRRAFWGAMVVAWRSNQVLNLTDEQEKLVNDVRSRYKFADETLEDLERYLALPFPKNMYHCPVTDRTRYYYIYDMMNEGYFRNSKGGTVELDTDKYGELVERDKMIINLFFQEVYLTDKAPPKDKAKVKKYMQNKEGWEHKRSLKFGKSVKPGYSKHKR
;
A
#
# COMPACT_ATOMS: atom_id res chain seq x y z
N MET A 1 42.68 29.92 65.88
CA MET A 1 41.87 29.37 64.79
C MET A 1 40.73 30.33 64.55
N ASN A 2 40.68 30.91 63.36
CA ASN A 2 39.69 31.92 62.99
C ASN A 2 38.31 31.23 62.82
N SER A 3 37.21 31.95 63.03
CA SER A 3 35.85 31.39 62.94
C SER A 3 35.57 30.73 61.58
N GLU A 4 36.15 31.28 60.51
CA GLU A 4 36.10 30.71 59.15
C GLU A 4 36.87 29.38 59.02
N GLU A 5 37.99 29.19 59.74
CA GLU A 5 38.73 27.92 59.70
C GLU A 5 37.98 26.79 60.43
N ILE A 6 37.21 27.14 61.47
CA ILE A 6 36.35 26.19 62.19
C ILE A 6 35.16 25.78 61.32
N VAL A 7 34.51 26.74 60.66
CA VAL A 7 33.41 26.45 59.72
C VAL A 7 33.91 25.62 58.54
N THR A 8 35.08 25.93 58.00
CA THR A 8 35.67 25.17 56.88
C THR A 8 36.02 23.74 57.30
N LYS A 9 36.58 23.52 58.50
CA LYS A 9 36.82 22.17 59.03
C LYS A 9 35.53 21.40 59.29
N ILE A 10 34.47 22.04 59.79
CA ILE A 10 33.17 21.39 60.01
C ILE A 10 32.52 21.00 58.67
N ILE A 11 32.70 21.81 57.62
CA ILE A 11 32.22 21.48 56.26
C ILE A 11 33.04 20.32 55.67
N GLU A 12 34.36 20.31 55.83
CA GLU A 12 35.24 19.22 55.38
C GLU A 12 35.01 17.90 56.15
N GLU A 13 34.74 17.95 57.45
CA GLU A 13 34.41 16.78 58.25
C GLU A 13 33.00 16.24 57.94
N ASN A 14 32.01 17.11 57.71
CA ASN A 14 30.66 16.69 57.30
C ASN A 14 30.61 16.16 55.86
N GLN A 15 31.46 16.63 54.96
CA GLN A 15 31.60 16.06 53.60
C GLN A 15 32.27 14.69 53.59
N ARG A 16 33.02 14.32 54.64
CA ARG A 16 33.65 13.00 54.79
C ARG A 16 32.77 11.94 55.46
N GLN A 17 31.57 12.30 55.95
CA GLN A 17 30.67 11.40 56.67
C GLN A 17 29.28 11.22 56.06
N ILE A 18 29.10 11.46 54.75
CA ILE A 18 27.88 11.00 54.06
C ILE A 18 28.21 9.64 53.42
N PRO A 19 27.65 8.51 53.89
CA PRO A 19 27.75 7.26 53.18
C PRO A 19 27.11 7.46 51.80
N SER A 20 27.84 7.12 50.73
CA SER A 20 27.40 7.24 49.33
C SER A 20 26.31 6.23 48.93
N THR A 21 25.46 5.84 49.86
CA THR A 21 24.37 4.87 49.65
C THR A 21 23.10 5.47 50.22
N VAL A 22 22.50 6.40 49.48
CA VAL A 22 21.06 6.63 49.61
C VAL A 22 20.40 5.32 49.17
N VAL A 23 20.12 4.44 50.11
CA VAL A 23 19.42 3.18 49.85
C VAL A 23 18.02 3.55 49.39
N ASN A 24 17.69 3.25 48.13
CA ASN A 24 16.35 3.45 47.63
C ASN A 24 15.41 2.47 48.37
N LEU A 25 14.71 2.97 49.38
CA LEU A 25 13.87 2.16 50.28
C LEU A 25 12.79 1.36 49.54
N THR A 26 12.29 1.88 48.43
CA THR A 26 11.34 1.16 47.56
C THR A 26 12.00 -0.06 46.93
N GLN A 27 13.19 0.10 46.36
CA GLN A 27 13.93 -1.01 45.75
C GLN A 27 14.40 -2.04 46.77
N ALA A 28 14.75 -1.59 47.99
CA ALA A 28 15.14 -2.50 49.07
C ALA A 28 13.96 -3.40 49.50
N ARG A 29 12.75 -2.84 49.64
CA ARG A 29 11.52 -3.58 50.00
C ARG A 29 11.07 -4.58 48.94
N GLU A 30 11.39 -4.39 47.68
CA GLU A 30 11.08 -5.34 46.60
C GLU A 30 11.88 -6.65 46.71
N THR A 31 13.02 -6.62 47.43
CA THR A 31 13.93 -7.76 47.59
C THR A 31 14.06 -8.25 49.03
N ASP A 32 13.39 -7.60 49.98
CA ASP A 32 13.37 -7.99 51.40
C ASP A 32 12.59 -9.30 51.56
N GLU A 33 13.21 -10.35 52.11
CA GLU A 33 12.56 -11.65 52.27
C GLU A 33 11.45 -11.65 53.34
N ASP A 34 11.57 -10.79 54.35
CA ASP A 34 10.66 -10.72 55.49
C ASP A 34 9.49 -9.75 55.22
N ASN A 35 9.73 -8.70 54.42
CA ASN A 35 8.72 -7.68 54.08
C ASN A 35 8.69 -7.36 52.58
N ASN A 36 8.61 -8.39 51.73
CA ASN A 36 8.61 -8.22 50.28
C ASN A 36 7.36 -7.50 49.75
N SER A 37 7.52 -6.30 49.20
CA SER A 37 6.41 -5.53 48.61
C SER A 37 5.79 -6.16 47.34
N LEU A 38 6.47 -7.09 46.69
CA LEU A 38 6.01 -7.79 45.48
C LEU A 38 5.37 -9.16 45.78
N ASN A 39 5.33 -9.59 47.05
CA ASN A 39 4.78 -10.89 47.46
C ASN A 39 5.37 -12.07 46.65
N LEU A 40 6.69 -12.06 46.45
CA LEU A 40 7.39 -13.15 45.75
C LEU A 40 7.43 -14.39 46.63
N ILE A 41 7.22 -15.54 46.02
CA ILE A 41 7.26 -16.84 46.68
C ILE A 41 8.71 -17.16 47.08
N PRO A 42 9.02 -17.38 48.37
CA PRO A 42 10.35 -17.76 48.82
C PRO A 42 10.71 -19.20 48.40
N LYS A 43 11.98 -19.56 48.47
CA LYS A 43 12.42 -20.96 48.28
C LYS A 43 11.89 -21.85 49.40
N THR A 44 11.60 -23.10 49.08
CA THR A 44 11.21 -24.12 50.07
C THR A 44 12.33 -24.48 51.03
N LYS A 45 13.61 -24.29 50.62
CA LYS A 45 14.80 -24.49 51.45
C LYS A 45 15.84 -23.41 51.14
N GLY A 46 16.44 -22.85 52.19
CA GLY A 46 17.47 -21.81 52.09
C GLY A 46 16.90 -20.40 51.92
N LYS A 47 17.79 -19.40 51.86
CA LYS A 47 17.43 -17.99 51.65
C LYS A 47 17.16 -17.67 50.17
N GLY A 48 16.28 -16.71 49.93
CA GLY A 48 15.96 -16.15 48.63
C GLY A 48 14.66 -16.62 48.02
N PHE A 49 14.35 -16.10 46.83
CA PHE A 49 13.09 -16.35 46.13
C PHE A 49 13.15 -17.55 45.18
N ALA A 50 12.01 -18.23 45.01
CA ALA A 50 11.88 -19.36 44.11
C ALA A 50 11.92 -18.92 42.64
N VAL A 51 12.48 -19.77 41.78
CA VAL A 51 12.50 -19.56 40.32
C VAL A 51 11.17 -20.06 39.75
N THR A 52 10.17 -19.19 39.67
CA THR A 52 8.82 -19.53 39.18
C THR A 52 8.34 -18.47 38.19
N LEU A 53 7.50 -18.87 37.23
CA LEU A 53 6.91 -17.93 36.27
C LEU A 53 5.98 -16.91 36.97
N ASP A 54 5.35 -17.30 38.09
CA ASP A 54 4.56 -16.39 38.93
C ASP A 54 5.43 -15.26 39.51
N ASN A 55 6.59 -15.61 40.08
CA ASN A 55 7.54 -14.60 40.56
C ASN A 55 8.06 -13.73 39.43
N LEU A 56 8.36 -14.31 38.26
CA LEU A 56 8.77 -13.52 37.09
C LEU A 56 7.69 -12.51 36.68
N LYS A 57 6.43 -12.94 36.62
CA LYS A 57 5.30 -12.06 36.30
C LYS A 57 5.16 -10.93 37.32
N LYS A 58 5.23 -11.24 38.62
CA LYS A 58 5.20 -10.24 39.71
C LYS A 58 6.34 -9.23 39.62
N ILE A 59 7.55 -9.67 39.28
CA ILE A 59 8.70 -8.79 39.07
C ILE A 59 8.45 -7.87 37.87
N LEU A 60 8.11 -8.42 36.70
CA LEU A 60 7.92 -7.64 35.48
C LEU A 60 6.76 -6.62 35.58
N SER A 61 5.69 -6.95 36.30
CA SER A 61 4.51 -6.08 36.49
C SER A 61 4.62 -5.12 37.69
N GLY A 62 5.42 -5.46 38.71
CA GLY A 62 5.43 -4.75 40.00
C GLY A 62 6.70 -3.98 40.32
N ASP A 63 7.84 -4.35 39.73
CA ASP A 63 9.14 -3.70 39.98
C ASP A 63 9.09 -2.20 39.67
N SER A 64 9.59 -1.36 40.56
CA SER A 64 9.56 0.11 40.45
C SER A 64 10.15 0.67 39.15
N LYS A 65 11.08 -0.03 38.49
CA LYS A 65 11.63 0.38 37.19
C LYS A 65 10.84 -0.20 36.01
N LEU A 66 10.25 -1.38 36.13
CA LEU A 66 9.59 -2.08 35.03
C LEU A 66 8.07 -1.84 34.98
N LYS A 67 7.45 -1.59 36.13
CA LYS A 67 6.01 -1.39 36.29
C LYS A 67 5.51 -0.28 35.36
N GLY A 68 4.61 -0.66 34.46
CA GLY A 68 3.99 0.22 33.47
C GLY A 68 4.94 0.74 32.40
N ALA A 69 6.19 0.27 32.34
CA ALA A 69 7.14 0.65 31.30
C ALA A 69 6.99 -0.21 30.03
N ILE A 70 6.41 -1.41 30.16
CA ILE A 70 6.29 -2.41 29.10
C ILE A 70 4.82 -2.49 28.69
N GLN A 71 4.53 -2.24 27.42
CA GLN A 71 3.17 -2.19 26.90
C GLN A 71 3.06 -2.86 25.54
N TYR A 72 1.90 -3.41 25.24
CA TYR A 72 1.60 -4.01 23.94
C TYR A 72 1.07 -2.95 22.95
N ASN A 73 1.76 -2.79 21.83
CA ASN A 73 1.36 -1.88 20.77
C ASN A 73 0.32 -2.55 19.86
N THR A 74 -0.92 -2.13 19.98
CA THR A 74 -2.05 -2.72 19.23
C THR A 74 -2.06 -2.37 17.74
N PHE A 75 -1.22 -1.44 17.28
CA PHE A 75 -1.06 -1.13 15.86
C PHE A 75 0.03 -1.96 15.20
N THR A 76 1.23 -2.04 15.79
CA THR A 76 2.35 -2.81 15.22
C THR A 76 2.38 -4.27 15.68
N TYR A 77 1.59 -4.62 16.70
CA TYR A 77 1.53 -5.93 17.36
C TYR A 77 2.84 -6.33 18.04
N GLU A 78 3.64 -5.34 18.41
CA GLU A 78 4.93 -5.49 19.09
C GLU A 78 4.84 -5.12 20.57
N ILE A 79 5.83 -5.52 21.35
CA ILE A 79 5.98 -5.13 22.74
C ILE A 79 6.99 -3.99 22.79
N ASP A 80 6.62 -2.88 23.43
CA ASP A 80 7.44 -1.69 23.52
C ASP A 80 7.79 -1.36 24.98
N VAL A 81 8.99 -0.83 25.18
CA VAL A 81 9.36 -0.06 26.37
C VAL A 81 8.92 1.39 26.15
N THR A 82 7.73 1.74 26.62
CA THR A 82 7.09 3.05 26.41
C THR A 82 7.60 4.13 27.35
N LYS A 83 8.06 3.73 28.54
CA LYS A 83 8.74 4.61 29.49
C LYS A 83 10.24 4.34 29.48
N ALA A 84 11.01 5.32 29.03
CA ALA A 84 12.46 5.24 29.00
C ALA A 84 13.01 4.88 30.39
N THR A 85 13.67 3.72 30.50
CA THR A 85 14.02 3.10 31.79
C THR A 85 15.49 2.73 31.81
N LYS A 86 16.21 3.17 32.85
CA LYS A 86 17.64 2.87 33.00
C LYS A 86 17.89 1.57 33.77
N LEU A 87 18.29 0.52 33.06
CA LEU A 87 18.70 -0.78 33.61
C LEU A 87 20.19 -1.01 33.31
N ASN A 88 20.94 -1.54 34.27
CA ASN A 88 22.37 -1.90 34.09
C ASN A 88 23.25 -0.79 33.49
N GLY A 89 22.90 0.48 33.72
CA GLY A 89 23.62 1.63 33.13
C GLY A 89 23.14 2.06 31.74
N ARG A 90 22.30 1.25 31.07
CA ARG A 90 21.73 1.53 29.74
C ARG A 90 20.28 2.01 29.84
N THR A 91 19.92 2.99 29.02
CA THR A 91 18.51 3.40 28.86
C THR A 91 17.83 2.50 27.82
N LEU A 92 16.74 1.86 28.23
CA LEU A 92 15.89 1.03 27.38
C LEU A 92 14.67 1.85 26.95
N SER A 93 14.31 1.76 25.66
CA SER A 93 13.16 2.45 25.07
C SER A 93 12.82 1.85 23.70
N GLY A 94 11.56 1.94 23.29
CA GLY A 94 11.11 1.47 21.98
C GLY A 94 10.86 -0.04 21.95
N THR A 95 10.79 -0.61 20.76
CA THR A 95 10.43 -2.01 20.55
C THR A 95 11.42 -2.97 21.20
N ILE A 96 10.89 -3.91 21.99
CA ILE A 96 11.67 -4.94 22.67
C ILE A 96 12.30 -5.86 21.63
N ASP A 97 13.62 -5.86 21.62
CA ASP A 97 14.43 -6.78 20.85
C ASP A 97 15.18 -7.77 21.76
N ASP A 98 15.97 -8.61 21.12
CA ASP A 98 16.81 -9.62 21.77
C ASP A 98 17.77 -9.04 22.82
N LEU A 99 18.24 -7.81 22.61
CA LEU A 99 19.16 -7.12 23.50
C LEU A 99 18.42 -6.62 24.75
N ILE A 100 17.25 -5.98 24.57
CA ILE A 100 16.42 -5.52 25.68
C ILE A 100 15.99 -6.69 26.58
N ILE A 101 15.64 -7.85 26.00
CA ILE A 101 15.31 -9.06 26.78
C ILE A 101 16.50 -9.49 27.65
N ARG A 102 17.73 -9.45 27.11
CA ARG A 102 18.95 -9.81 27.86
C ARG A 102 19.25 -8.79 28.97
N GLU A 103 19.02 -7.51 28.73
CA GLU A 103 19.18 -6.45 29.73
C GLU A 103 18.19 -6.62 30.89
N ILE A 104 16.92 -6.91 30.60
CA ILE A 104 15.89 -7.22 31.61
C ILE A 104 16.30 -8.46 32.40
N ARG A 105 16.73 -9.54 31.72
CA ARG A 105 17.21 -10.75 32.39
C ARG A 105 18.38 -10.47 33.33
N ALA A 106 19.40 -9.73 32.86
CA ALA A 106 20.57 -9.38 33.67
C ALA A 106 20.22 -8.51 34.87
N TYR A 107 19.28 -7.57 34.69
CA TYR A 107 18.75 -6.75 35.77
C TYR A 107 18.07 -7.62 36.85
N ILE A 108 17.19 -8.54 36.44
CA ILE A 108 16.48 -9.45 37.36
C ILE A 108 17.48 -10.35 38.09
N ALA A 109 18.44 -10.93 37.39
CA ALA A 109 19.49 -11.77 37.98
C ALA A 109 20.34 -11.01 39.00
N THR A 110 20.65 -9.75 38.74
CA THR A 110 21.48 -8.93 39.63
C THR A 110 20.72 -8.48 40.87
N LYS A 111 19.47 -8.01 40.70
CA LYS A 111 18.66 -7.42 41.77
C LYS A 111 17.99 -8.49 42.64
N TYR A 112 17.30 -9.45 42.02
CA TYR A 112 16.52 -10.46 42.73
C TYR A 112 17.30 -11.75 43.02
N LYS A 113 18.52 -11.89 42.46
CA LYS A 113 19.33 -13.12 42.56
C LYS A 113 18.63 -14.35 41.98
N ILE A 114 17.79 -14.15 40.96
CA ILE A 114 17.06 -15.18 40.22
C ILE A 114 17.46 -15.13 38.75
N ASP A 115 17.91 -16.25 38.18
CA ASP A 115 18.19 -16.36 36.75
C ASP A 115 17.10 -17.17 36.04
N TYR A 116 16.42 -16.55 35.08
CA TYR A 116 15.39 -17.17 34.24
C TYR A 116 15.95 -17.44 32.84
N LYS A 117 15.39 -18.40 32.10
CA LYS A 117 15.77 -18.58 30.70
C LYS A 117 15.26 -17.40 29.87
N LYS A 118 15.96 -17.09 28.77
CA LYS A 118 15.55 -16.03 27.84
C LYS A 118 14.11 -16.25 27.32
N GLY A 119 13.73 -17.50 27.03
CA GLY A 119 12.38 -17.86 26.59
C GLY A 119 11.32 -17.49 27.64
N ASP A 120 11.53 -17.87 28.90
CA ASP A 120 10.62 -17.53 30.00
C ASP A 120 10.42 -16.02 30.14
N ILE A 121 11.49 -15.22 29.99
CA ILE A 121 11.38 -13.75 30.00
C ILE A 121 10.52 -13.28 28.82
N ALA A 122 10.77 -13.77 27.61
CA ALA A 122 10.01 -13.37 26.42
C ALA A 122 8.52 -13.71 26.53
N ASP A 123 8.20 -14.93 27.00
CA ASP A 123 6.82 -15.40 27.15
C ASP A 123 6.06 -14.57 28.19
N ILE A 124 6.66 -14.30 29.35
CA ILE A 124 6.00 -13.51 30.40
C ILE A 124 5.96 -12.02 30.04
N LEU A 125 6.91 -11.50 29.26
CA LEU A 125 6.81 -10.15 28.69
C LEU A 125 5.57 -9.99 27.81
N GLU A 126 5.24 -10.99 26.97
CA GLU A 126 4.02 -10.95 26.15
C GLU A 126 2.76 -10.94 27.02
N VAL A 127 2.74 -11.73 28.10
CA VAL A 127 1.62 -11.73 29.07
C VAL A 127 1.47 -10.38 29.76
N VAL A 128 2.55 -9.82 30.32
CA VAL A 128 2.52 -8.55 31.07
C VAL A 128 2.22 -7.37 30.14
N ALA A 129 2.78 -7.36 28.93
CA ALA A 129 2.48 -6.34 27.94
C ALA A 129 1.00 -6.39 27.50
N GLY A 130 0.43 -7.59 27.35
CA GLY A 130 -0.98 -7.77 26.99
C GLY A 130 -1.96 -7.17 28.00
N GLU A 131 -1.61 -7.15 29.29
CA GLU A 131 -2.39 -6.49 30.35
C GLU A 131 -2.40 -4.96 30.22
N HIS A 132 -1.46 -4.40 29.46
CA HIS A 132 -1.29 -2.97 29.25
C HIS A 132 -1.09 -2.64 27.77
N SER A 133 -2.19 -2.55 27.03
CA SER A 133 -2.17 -2.23 25.61
C SER A 133 -2.30 -0.73 25.34
N TYR A 134 -1.68 -0.26 24.26
CA TYR A 134 -1.79 1.12 23.78
C TYR A 134 -1.77 1.19 22.25
N ASN A 135 -2.14 2.33 21.66
CA ASN A 135 -2.06 2.56 20.23
C ASN A 135 -1.46 3.94 19.95
N PRO A 136 -0.12 4.05 19.81
CA PRO A 136 0.54 5.35 19.69
C PRO A 136 0.13 6.12 18.42
N LEU A 137 -0.25 5.41 17.36
CA LEU A 137 -0.70 6.05 16.12
C LEU A 137 -2.11 6.62 16.29
N LYS A 138 -3.01 5.88 16.97
CA LYS A 138 -4.34 6.39 17.31
C LYS A 138 -4.26 7.61 18.22
N ASP A 139 -3.45 7.55 19.28
CA ASP A 139 -3.26 8.65 20.22
C ASP A 139 -2.70 9.91 19.50
N TYR A 140 -1.75 9.71 18.56
CA TYR A 140 -1.25 10.77 17.70
C TYR A 140 -2.35 11.41 16.84
N LEU A 141 -3.20 10.60 16.20
CA LEU A 141 -4.29 11.09 15.35
C LEU A 141 -5.37 11.83 16.15
N GLU A 142 -5.73 11.34 17.34
CA GLU A 142 -6.69 12.01 18.23
C GLU A 142 -6.15 13.36 18.74
N SER A 143 -4.85 13.44 19.00
CA SER A 143 -4.18 14.70 19.32
C SER A 143 -4.17 15.68 18.13
N CYS A 144 -3.89 15.21 16.92
CA CYS A 144 -3.96 16.02 15.69
C CYS A 144 -5.38 16.57 15.45
N GLU A 145 -6.42 15.75 15.68
CA GLU A 145 -7.82 16.18 15.57
C GLU A 145 -8.14 17.32 16.53
N SER A 146 -7.73 17.16 17.80
CA SER A 146 -7.98 18.15 18.85
C SER A 146 -7.36 19.50 18.48
N GLU A 147 -6.08 19.48 18.07
CA GLU A 147 -5.39 20.69 17.61
C GLU A 147 -6.06 21.32 16.38
N TYR A 148 -6.46 20.51 15.40
CA TYR A 148 -7.10 21.01 14.19
C TYR A 148 -8.46 21.68 14.49
N ARG A 149 -9.24 21.15 15.43
CA ARG A 149 -10.53 21.74 15.83
C ARG A 149 -10.37 23.10 16.53
N GLU A 150 -9.26 23.32 17.20
CA GLU A 150 -8.96 24.59 17.90
C GLU A 150 -8.33 25.65 16.97
N LEU A 151 -7.85 25.28 15.78
CA LEU A 151 -7.29 26.23 14.83
C LEU A 151 -8.36 27.22 14.33
N VAL A 152 -8.13 28.51 14.57
CA VAL A 152 -8.96 29.61 14.05
C VAL A 152 -9.03 29.58 12.51
N ASN A 153 -7.93 29.22 11.85
CA ASN A 153 -7.82 29.10 10.40
C ASN A 153 -7.50 27.66 10.02
N GLN A 154 -8.53 26.81 10.03
CA GLN A 154 -8.45 25.46 9.48
C GLN A 154 -8.05 25.53 8.00
N ARG A 155 -6.97 24.82 7.65
CA ARG A 155 -6.47 24.72 6.29
C ARG A 155 -7.10 23.52 5.62
N ASP A 156 -7.49 23.68 4.36
CA ASP A 156 -7.95 22.57 3.53
C ASP A 156 -6.85 21.49 3.44
N PRO A 157 -7.11 20.23 3.84
CA PRO A 157 -6.13 19.16 3.73
C PRO A 157 -5.61 18.96 2.31
N PHE A 158 -6.43 19.22 1.29
CA PHE A 158 -6.02 19.09 -0.10
C PHE A 158 -4.98 20.16 -0.48
N ASP A 159 -5.12 21.39 0.03
CA ASP A 159 -4.14 22.47 -0.17
C ASP A 159 -2.79 22.15 0.46
N ILE A 160 -2.80 21.55 1.66
CA ILE A 160 -1.59 21.05 2.31
C ILE A 160 -0.98 19.94 1.45
N LEU A 161 -1.79 18.95 1.04
CA LEU A 161 -1.33 17.81 0.26
C LEU A 161 -0.67 18.25 -1.06
N ARG A 162 -1.31 19.13 -1.84
CA ARG A 162 -0.79 19.59 -3.13
C ARG A 162 0.48 20.43 -3.02
N HIS A 163 0.74 21.04 -1.85
CA HIS A 163 2.00 21.72 -1.59
C HIS A 163 3.20 20.74 -1.60
N TYR A 164 2.95 19.50 -1.19
CA TYR A 164 3.95 18.44 -1.07
C TYR A 164 3.89 17.39 -2.17
N LEU A 165 2.75 17.19 -2.83
CA LEU A 165 2.56 16.28 -3.95
C LEU A 165 1.94 17.07 -5.11
N ASN A 166 2.71 17.35 -6.15
CA ASN A 166 2.28 18.25 -7.23
C ASN A 166 1.22 17.61 -8.15
N ILE A 167 0.00 17.51 -7.65
CA ILE A 167 -1.20 17.04 -8.35
C ILE A 167 -2.09 18.22 -8.69
N LYS A 168 -2.89 18.06 -9.74
CA LYS A 168 -3.86 19.06 -10.14
C LYS A 168 -4.97 19.20 -9.07
N ASP A 169 -5.39 20.43 -8.85
CA ASP A 169 -6.57 20.74 -8.05
C ASP A 169 -7.80 20.73 -8.94
N ASP A 170 -8.46 19.57 -8.98
CA ASP A 170 -9.75 19.38 -9.59
C ASP A 170 -10.63 18.47 -8.72
N GLU A 171 -11.92 18.44 -9.05
CA GLU A 171 -12.92 17.67 -8.33
C GLU A 171 -12.53 16.19 -8.19
N TYR A 172 -12.02 15.59 -9.26
CA TYR A 172 -11.56 14.20 -9.28
C TYR A 172 -10.45 13.95 -8.25
N ASN A 173 -9.37 14.73 -8.28
CA ASN A 173 -8.25 14.53 -7.34
C ASN A 173 -8.68 14.75 -5.89
N ARG A 174 -9.55 15.72 -5.63
CA ARG A 174 -10.13 15.95 -4.29
C ARG A 174 -10.91 14.75 -3.78
N ILE A 175 -11.78 14.15 -4.61
CA ILE A 175 -12.57 12.96 -4.27
C ILE A 175 -11.66 11.78 -3.92
N ILE A 176 -10.71 11.44 -4.80
CA ILE A 176 -9.90 10.23 -4.60
C ILE A 176 -8.94 10.37 -3.42
N MET A 177 -8.38 11.56 -3.19
CA MET A 177 -7.46 11.80 -2.07
C MET A 177 -8.21 11.79 -0.75
N ASP A 178 -9.37 12.44 -0.66
CA ASP A 178 -10.22 12.36 0.53
C ASP A 178 -10.59 10.91 0.86
N LEU A 179 -11.12 10.16 -0.11
CA LEU A 179 -11.49 8.75 0.09
C LEU A 179 -10.29 7.91 0.54
N PHE A 180 -9.14 8.09 -0.11
CA PHE A 180 -7.94 7.31 0.18
C PHE A 180 -7.42 7.55 1.60
N PHE A 181 -7.29 8.82 2.00
CA PHE A 181 -6.77 9.17 3.32
C PHE A 181 -7.81 8.95 4.43
N ARG A 182 -9.12 9.05 4.17
CA ARG A 182 -10.13 8.56 5.12
C ARG A 182 -10.01 7.04 5.32
N GLY A 183 -9.71 6.30 4.26
CA GLY A 183 -9.37 4.88 4.35
C GLY A 183 -8.14 4.61 5.23
N ALA A 184 -7.10 5.43 5.12
CA ALA A 184 -5.95 5.37 6.01
C ALA A 184 -6.34 5.56 7.47
N ILE A 185 -7.09 6.63 7.79
CA ILE A 185 -7.59 6.87 9.15
C ILE A 185 -8.41 5.69 9.65
N ALA A 186 -9.34 5.20 8.84
CA ALA A 186 -10.20 4.09 9.19
C ALA A 186 -9.40 2.84 9.59
N LYS A 187 -8.28 2.54 8.92
CA LYS A 187 -7.40 1.41 9.27
C LYS A 187 -6.73 1.51 10.64
N VAL A 188 -6.65 2.69 11.25
CA VAL A 188 -6.14 2.87 12.61
C VAL A 188 -7.26 2.71 13.64
N PHE A 189 -8.44 3.26 13.36
CA PHE A 189 -9.58 3.26 14.29
C PHE A 189 -10.41 1.96 14.25
N ASP A 190 -10.47 1.31 13.08
CA ASP A 190 -11.04 -0.02 12.85
C ASP A 190 -10.11 -0.83 11.93
N PRO A 191 -9.09 -1.51 12.49
CA PRO A 191 -8.11 -2.29 11.72
C PRO A 191 -8.69 -3.36 10.80
N SER A 192 -9.90 -3.85 11.11
CA SER A 192 -10.56 -4.90 10.32
C SER A 192 -11.47 -4.35 9.23
N ILE A 193 -11.64 -3.02 9.14
CA ILE A 193 -12.51 -2.39 8.16
C ILE A 193 -12.09 -2.79 6.75
N LYS A 194 -13.08 -3.07 5.92
CA LYS A 194 -12.86 -3.35 4.51
C LYS A 194 -12.55 -2.05 3.77
N PHE A 195 -11.41 -2.03 3.08
CA PHE A 195 -11.01 -0.93 2.23
C PHE A 195 -10.43 -1.50 0.94
N ASP A 196 -11.21 -1.43 -0.13
CA ASP A 196 -10.93 -2.09 -1.42
C ASP A 196 -10.12 -1.20 -2.38
N PHE A 197 -9.64 -0.03 -1.93
CA PHE A 197 -8.97 0.94 -2.78
C PHE A 197 -7.45 0.95 -2.61
N VAL A 198 -6.76 1.28 -3.68
CA VAL A 198 -5.32 1.48 -3.81
C VAL A 198 -5.09 2.80 -4.52
N LEU A 199 -4.13 3.59 -4.07
CA LEU A 199 -3.72 4.80 -4.75
C LEU A 199 -2.56 4.51 -5.68
N ASP A 200 -2.73 4.81 -6.97
CA ASP A 200 -1.70 4.71 -7.98
C ASP A 200 -1.19 6.11 -8.34
N LEU A 201 0.12 6.30 -8.24
CA LEU A 201 0.78 7.54 -8.62
C LEU A 201 1.48 7.37 -9.96
N THR A 202 0.98 8.07 -10.98
CA THR A 202 1.60 8.15 -12.31
C THR A 202 2.45 9.40 -12.45
N GLY A 203 3.32 9.47 -13.45
CA GLY A 203 4.21 10.62 -13.70
C GLY A 203 5.68 10.26 -13.74
N ARG A 204 6.55 11.21 -14.09
CA ARG A 204 7.97 10.93 -14.36
C ARG A 204 8.73 10.43 -13.11
N GLN A 205 9.81 9.68 -13.34
CA GLN A 205 10.72 9.27 -12.27
C GLN A 205 11.34 10.51 -11.59
N GLY A 206 11.61 10.40 -10.28
CA GLY A 206 12.28 11.46 -9.52
C GLY A 206 11.41 12.67 -9.17
N VAL A 207 10.07 12.59 -9.33
CA VAL A 207 9.12 13.63 -8.87
C VAL A 207 8.77 13.51 -7.37
N GLY A 208 9.50 12.69 -6.60
CA GLY A 208 9.37 12.61 -5.14
C GLY A 208 8.16 11.82 -4.62
N LYS A 209 7.58 10.92 -5.42
CA LYS A 209 6.43 10.06 -5.04
C LYS A 209 6.66 9.28 -3.73
N THR A 210 7.75 8.51 -3.68
CA THR A 210 8.13 7.71 -2.50
C THR A 210 8.44 8.62 -1.30
N GLN A 211 9.21 9.70 -1.53
CA GLN A 211 9.60 10.64 -0.49
C GLN A 211 8.40 11.39 0.13
N PHE A 212 7.37 11.69 -0.66
CA PHE A 212 6.14 12.30 -0.17
C PHE A 212 5.45 11.40 0.87
N PHE A 213 5.24 10.11 0.53
CA PHE A 213 4.59 9.16 1.42
C PHE A 213 5.46 8.82 2.64
N GLU A 214 6.77 8.65 2.44
CA GLU A 214 7.72 8.46 3.54
C GLU A 214 7.69 9.64 4.53
N GLY A 215 7.61 10.87 4.03
CA GLY A 215 7.53 12.07 4.87
C GLY A 215 6.18 12.25 5.58
N LEU A 216 5.08 11.84 4.95
CA LEU A 216 3.72 11.96 5.50
C LEU A 216 3.45 10.92 6.59
N PHE A 217 3.79 9.65 6.32
CA PHE A 217 3.58 8.53 7.25
C PHE A 217 4.73 8.35 8.24
N THR A 218 5.86 9.02 8.01
CA THR A 218 7.15 8.85 8.70
C THR A 218 7.78 7.48 8.48
N HIS A 219 9.09 7.38 8.61
CA HIS A 219 9.83 6.12 8.58
C HIS A 219 9.33 5.06 9.58
N LYS A 220 8.55 5.47 10.59
CA LYS A 220 7.98 4.56 11.61
C LYS A 220 6.79 3.76 11.09
N TYR A 221 6.01 4.29 10.14
CA TYR A 221 4.76 3.67 9.66
C TYR A 221 4.69 3.58 8.13
N PHE A 222 5.84 3.69 7.46
CA PHE A 222 5.99 3.57 6.02
C PHE A 222 6.96 2.45 5.67
N THR A 223 6.62 1.65 4.67
CA THR A 223 7.55 0.65 4.12
C THR A 223 7.35 0.44 2.64
N THR A 224 8.44 0.08 1.94
CA THR A 224 8.40 -0.39 0.55
C THR A 224 8.37 -1.90 0.50
N VAL A 225 7.78 -2.48 -0.54
CA VAL A 225 7.61 -3.94 -0.66
C VAL A 225 8.02 -4.45 -2.03
N GLU A 226 8.50 -5.70 -2.07
CA GLU A 226 8.95 -6.33 -3.32
C GLU A 226 8.01 -7.44 -3.80
N THR A 227 7.17 -7.99 -2.92
CA THR A 227 6.14 -8.98 -3.22
C THR A 227 4.93 -8.81 -2.29
N PHE A 228 3.77 -9.35 -2.67
CA PHE A 228 2.57 -9.44 -1.79
C PHE A 228 2.40 -10.82 -1.13
N THR A 229 3.23 -11.78 -1.51
CA THR A 229 3.04 -13.19 -1.17
C THR A 229 4.08 -13.69 -0.17
N ASP A 230 5.28 -13.11 -0.17
CA ASP A 230 6.37 -13.53 0.70
C ASP A 230 6.05 -13.30 2.20
N LYS A 231 6.59 -14.17 3.05
CA LYS A 231 6.30 -14.16 4.50
C LYS A 231 6.98 -12.99 5.21
N ASP A 232 8.21 -12.65 4.82
CA ASP A 232 8.96 -11.55 5.43
C ASP A 232 8.36 -10.21 5.01
N ASP A 233 7.94 -10.10 3.74
CA ASP A 233 7.16 -8.96 3.25
C ASP A 233 5.87 -8.77 4.06
N LYS A 234 5.08 -9.82 4.27
CA LYS A 234 3.86 -9.75 5.09
C LYS A 234 4.15 -9.34 6.53
N ALA A 235 5.20 -9.88 7.14
CA ALA A 235 5.63 -9.53 8.49
C ALA A 235 6.04 -8.04 8.61
N ARG A 236 6.62 -7.48 7.56
CA ARG A 236 6.97 -6.05 7.45
C ARG A 236 5.73 -5.18 7.23
N MET A 237 4.83 -5.58 6.35
CA MET A 237 3.61 -4.83 6.01
C MET A 237 2.69 -4.62 7.23
N VAL A 238 2.46 -5.65 8.05
CA VAL A 238 1.52 -5.58 9.19
C VAL A 238 1.92 -4.56 10.26
N ARG A 239 3.18 -4.12 10.29
CA ARG A 239 3.70 -3.14 11.24
C ARG A 239 3.62 -1.70 10.74
N ASN A 240 3.21 -1.51 9.49
CA ASN A 240 3.20 -0.22 8.82
C ASN A 240 1.78 0.25 8.53
N TRP A 241 1.61 1.55 8.32
CA TRP A 241 0.33 2.16 7.98
C TRP A 241 0.18 2.39 6.47
N CYS A 242 1.30 2.66 5.79
CA CYS A 242 1.39 2.76 4.34
C CYS A 242 2.37 1.73 3.79
N VAL A 243 1.89 0.86 2.91
CA VAL A 243 2.69 -0.08 2.13
C VAL A 243 2.83 0.46 0.71
N PHE A 244 4.07 0.70 0.29
CA PHE A 244 4.39 1.36 -0.98
C PHE A 244 5.05 0.39 -1.96
N ASP A 245 4.38 0.11 -3.07
CA ASP A 245 4.89 -0.70 -4.18
C ASP A 245 5.54 0.22 -5.22
N ASP A 246 6.83 0.51 -5.04
CA ASP A 246 7.57 1.39 -5.93
C ASP A 246 7.82 0.71 -7.28
N GLU A 247 7.67 1.47 -8.36
CA GLU A 247 7.69 0.98 -9.75
C GLU A 247 6.79 -0.25 -10.03
N MET A 248 5.80 -0.49 -9.18
CA MET A 248 4.90 -1.66 -9.21
C MET A 248 5.65 -3.00 -9.19
N VAL A 249 6.82 -3.08 -8.55
CA VAL A 249 7.65 -4.30 -8.49
C VAL A 249 6.86 -5.48 -7.91
N ALA A 250 6.18 -5.29 -6.79
CA ALA A 250 5.37 -6.35 -6.16
C ALA A 250 4.16 -6.71 -7.01
N SER A 251 3.48 -5.70 -7.58
CA SER A 251 2.34 -5.91 -8.47
C SER A 251 2.71 -6.65 -9.76
N LYS A 252 3.90 -6.41 -10.33
CA LYS A 252 4.38 -7.07 -11.54
C LYS A 252 4.73 -8.55 -11.31
N LYS A 253 5.12 -8.92 -10.09
CA LYS A 253 5.40 -10.32 -9.71
C LYS A 253 4.15 -11.12 -9.36
N ALA A 254 3.04 -10.46 -9.02
CA ALA A 254 1.77 -11.10 -8.70
C ALA A 254 0.84 -11.16 -9.92
N SER A 255 0.00 -12.19 -10.03
CA SER A 255 -1.10 -12.13 -10.98
C SER A 255 -2.11 -11.05 -10.56
N PHE A 256 -2.83 -10.48 -11.52
CA PHE A 256 -3.86 -9.48 -11.19
C PHE A 256 -4.97 -10.04 -10.29
N SER A 257 -5.26 -11.34 -10.41
CA SER A 257 -6.22 -12.01 -9.53
C SER A 257 -5.75 -12.04 -8.07
N GLU A 258 -4.46 -12.29 -7.84
CA GLU A 258 -3.84 -12.29 -6.52
C GLU A 258 -3.76 -10.87 -5.96
N LEU A 259 -3.38 -9.89 -6.78
CA LEU A 259 -3.38 -8.48 -6.37
C LEU A 259 -4.78 -8.04 -5.93
N LYS A 260 -5.83 -8.31 -6.72
CA LYS A 260 -7.21 -7.99 -6.35
C LYS A 260 -7.62 -8.64 -5.03
N LYS A 261 -7.28 -9.92 -4.86
CA LYS A 261 -7.57 -10.66 -3.64
C LYS A 261 -6.88 -10.00 -2.45
N PHE A 262 -5.58 -9.73 -2.57
CA PHE A 262 -4.77 -9.08 -1.54
C PHE A 262 -5.31 -7.69 -1.16
N ILE A 263 -5.74 -6.88 -2.13
CA ILE A 263 -6.39 -5.58 -1.90
C ILE A 263 -7.67 -5.74 -1.07
N THR A 264 -8.49 -6.76 -1.36
CA THR A 264 -9.76 -6.98 -0.65
C THR A 264 -9.62 -7.69 0.70
N GLU A 265 -8.49 -8.31 0.98
CA GLU A 265 -8.25 -9.02 2.25
C GLU A 265 -8.31 -8.05 3.44
N THR A 266 -9.06 -8.42 4.47
CA THR A 266 -9.15 -7.67 5.74
C THR A 266 -8.19 -8.18 6.80
N LYS A 267 -7.58 -9.35 6.56
CA LYS A 267 -6.66 -10.02 7.49
C LYS A 267 -5.49 -10.58 6.71
N LEU A 268 -4.31 -10.53 7.31
CA LEU A 268 -3.10 -11.18 6.84
C LEU A 268 -2.71 -12.30 7.79
N GLU A 269 -2.19 -13.37 7.22
CA GLU A 269 -1.70 -14.52 7.95
C GLU A 269 -0.22 -14.69 7.64
N TYR A 270 0.59 -14.68 8.69
CA TYR A 270 2.02 -14.90 8.61
C TYR A 270 2.53 -15.52 9.91
N ARG A 271 3.71 -16.14 9.85
CA ARG A 271 4.40 -16.68 11.02
C ARG A 271 5.44 -15.68 11.49
N PRO A 272 5.30 -15.04 12.66
CA PRO A 272 6.38 -14.26 13.22
C PRO A 272 7.64 -15.13 13.37
N PRO A 273 8.85 -14.55 13.20
CA PRO A 273 10.09 -15.25 13.53
C PRO A 273 10.00 -15.84 14.95
N TYR A 274 10.38 -17.10 15.11
CA TYR A 274 10.35 -17.85 16.38
C TYR A 274 8.97 -18.18 16.96
N ALA A 275 7.86 -17.79 16.32
CA ALA A 275 6.53 -18.26 16.72
C ALA A 275 6.34 -19.75 16.37
N SER A 276 5.63 -20.49 17.22
CA SER A 276 5.29 -21.90 16.98
C SER A 276 4.14 -22.07 15.96
N SER A 277 3.33 -21.03 15.76
CA SER A 277 2.14 -21.03 14.91
C SER A 277 1.98 -19.73 14.13
N ASP A 278 1.20 -19.79 13.06
CA ASP A 278 0.84 -18.62 12.25
C ASP A 278 -0.09 -17.69 13.05
N ARG A 279 0.12 -16.38 12.92
CA ARG A 279 -0.77 -15.36 13.48
C ARG A 279 -1.62 -14.77 12.38
N ARG A 280 -2.92 -14.62 12.66
CA ARG A 280 -3.87 -13.94 11.79
C ARG A 280 -4.15 -12.54 12.35
N LEU A 281 -3.60 -11.52 11.70
CA LEU A 281 -3.73 -10.12 12.11
C LEU A 281 -4.59 -9.32 11.12
N PRO A 282 -5.29 -8.27 11.57
CA PRO A 282 -5.94 -7.32 10.68
C PRO A 282 -4.97 -6.69 9.68
N LYS A 283 -5.44 -6.45 8.45
CA LYS A 283 -4.70 -5.66 7.46
C LYS A 283 -4.95 -4.17 7.73
N SER A 284 -4.16 -3.62 8.65
CA SER A 284 -4.26 -2.24 9.18
C SER A 284 -3.55 -1.17 8.35
N PHE A 285 -3.27 -1.43 7.07
CA PHE A 285 -2.59 -0.51 6.17
C PHE A 285 -3.35 -0.26 4.87
N ILE A 286 -2.98 0.85 4.23
CA ILE A 286 -3.33 1.20 2.86
C ILE A 286 -2.18 0.86 1.92
N ILE A 287 -2.51 0.68 0.64
CA ILE A 287 -1.52 0.36 -0.41
C ILE A 287 -1.42 1.56 -1.34
N VAL A 288 -0.19 1.97 -1.62
CA VAL A 288 0.15 2.94 -2.65
C VAL A 288 1.04 2.25 -3.66
N ARG A 289 0.86 2.55 -4.94
CA ARG A 289 1.72 2.06 -6.01
C ARG A 289 2.23 3.23 -6.82
N ALA A 290 3.48 3.17 -7.25
CA ALA A 290 4.04 4.18 -8.13
C ALA A 290 4.44 3.55 -9.46
N THR A 291 4.19 4.26 -10.55
CA THR A 291 4.66 3.87 -11.88
C THR A 291 4.99 5.11 -12.69
N ASN A 292 5.88 4.93 -13.67
CA ASN A 292 6.14 5.93 -14.71
C ASN A 292 5.40 5.58 -16.01
N ASP A 293 4.82 4.38 -16.07
CA ASP A 293 4.02 3.89 -17.18
C ASP A 293 2.60 4.45 -17.08
N HIS A 294 2.08 4.96 -18.20
CA HIS A 294 0.70 5.44 -18.28
C HIS A 294 -0.27 4.31 -18.67
N ASP A 295 0.24 3.19 -19.19
CA ASP A 295 -0.56 2.10 -19.76
C ASP A 295 -0.46 0.81 -18.92
N TYR A 296 -0.62 0.95 -17.60
CA TYR A 296 -0.42 -0.16 -16.66
C TYR A 296 -1.74 -0.81 -16.20
N LEU A 297 -2.88 -0.14 -16.38
CA LEU A 297 -4.21 -0.69 -16.08
C LEU A 297 -4.69 -1.52 -17.28
N ASN A 298 -4.05 -2.67 -17.50
CA ASN A 298 -4.46 -3.62 -18.53
C ASN A 298 -5.92 -4.08 -18.33
N ASP A 299 -6.56 -4.47 -19.43
CA ASP A 299 -7.96 -4.91 -19.61
C ASP A 299 -8.44 -5.98 -18.61
N LEU A 300 -8.69 -5.56 -17.36
CA LEU A 300 -8.87 -6.44 -16.23
C LEU A 300 -10.11 -6.04 -15.42
N THR A 301 -11.07 -6.96 -15.34
CA THR A 301 -12.22 -6.87 -14.45
C THR A 301 -11.79 -6.51 -13.02
N GLY A 302 -12.28 -5.39 -12.48
CA GLY A 302 -11.99 -4.96 -11.10
C GLY A 302 -11.18 -3.66 -10.95
N GLU A 303 -11.06 -2.87 -12.01
CA GLU A 303 -10.49 -1.51 -12.04
C GLU A 303 -11.02 -0.54 -10.98
N ARG A 304 -12.23 -0.79 -10.45
CA ARG A 304 -12.84 0.00 -9.36
C ARG A 304 -11.96 0.18 -8.12
N ARG A 305 -10.94 -0.65 -7.95
CA ARG A 305 -10.02 -0.64 -6.80
C ARG A 305 -8.88 0.38 -6.94
N PHE A 306 -8.62 0.91 -8.12
CA PHE A 306 -7.45 1.75 -8.37
C PHE A 306 -7.86 3.21 -8.49
N LEU A 307 -7.31 4.06 -7.64
CA LEU A 307 -7.48 5.50 -7.65
C LEU A 307 -6.22 6.09 -8.27
N VAL A 308 -6.32 6.75 -9.42
CA VAL A 308 -5.13 7.18 -10.18
C VAL A 308 -4.88 8.67 -9.97
N ALA A 309 -3.73 9.06 -9.45
CA ALA A 309 -3.32 10.44 -9.33
C ALA A 309 -2.06 10.71 -10.16
N GLU A 310 -2.16 11.66 -11.08
CA GLU A 310 -1.01 12.08 -11.90
C GLU A 310 -0.17 13.11 -11.15
N VAL A 311 1.10 12.76 -10.92
CA VAL A 311 2.06 13.64 -10.24
C VAL A 311 2.90 14.34 -11.29
N HIS A 312 2.71 15.64 -11.42
CA HIS A 312 3.43 16.45 -12.40
C HIS A 312 4.82 16.82 -11.89
N LYS A 313 5.78 16.89 -12.80
CA LYS A 313 7.11 17.39 -12.47
C LYS A 313 7.02 18.89 -12.19
N ASP A 314 7.45 19.31 -11.01
CA ASP A 314 7.62 20.71 -10.68
C ASP A 314 9.11 21.03 -10.53
N THR A 315 9.59 22.03 -11.26
CA THR A 315 10.99 22.48 -11.21
C THR A 315 11.31 23.31 -9.97
N THR A 316 10.29 23.84 -9.28
CA THR A 316 10.39 24.54 -7.99
C THR A 316 10.32 23.60 -6.78
N TYR A 317 10.03 22.31 -7.03
CA TYR A 317 9.70 21.27 -6.05
C TYR A 317 10.88 20.67 -5.27
N LYS A 318 12.13 20.80 -5.76
CA LYS A 318 13.27 20.05 -5.21
C LYS A 318 13.46 20.33 -3.71
N GLY A 319 13.06 19.37 -2.87
CA GLY A 319 13.44 19.28 -1.46
C GLY A 319 12.41 19.75 -0.42
N ARG A 320 11.14 19.98 -0.76
CA ARG A 320 10.10 20.22 0.25
C ARG A 320 9.93 18.99 1.12
N LYS A 321 10.17 19.14 2.42
CA LYS A 321 9.99 18.08 3.42
C LYS A 321 8.80 18.44 4.29
N TRP A 322 7.97 17.45 4.58
CA TRP A 322 6.88 17.57 5.54
C TRP A 322 7.37 18.20 6.84
N THR A 323 6.73 19.29 7.24
CA THR A 323 6.88 19.82 8.59
C THR A 323 5.92 19.07 9.53
N GLU A 324 6.27 18.97 10.82
CA GLU A 324 5.36 18.37 11.80
C GLU A 324 4.04 19.16 11.87
N LYS A 325 4.11 20.49 11.79
CA LYS A 325 2.92 21.37 11.79
C LYS A 325 1.96 21.02 10.65
N ASP A 326 2.46 20.86 9.43
CA ASP A 326 1.60 20.54 8.29
C ASP A 326 1.11 19.11 8.32
N ARG A 327 1.94 18.17 8.79
CA ARG A 327 1.55 16.77 8.97
C ARG A 327 0.39 16.65 9.96
N ARG A 328 0.50 17.31 11.13
CA ARG A 328 -0.55 17.31 12.16
C ARG A 328 -1.82 17.99 11.67
N ALA A 329 -1.70 19.13 10.98
CA ALA A 329 -2.85 19.81 10.39
C ALA A 329 -3.56 18.93 9.34
N PHE A 330 -2.81 18.27 8.45
CA PHE A 330 -3.36 17.35 7.46
C PHE A 330 -4.07 16.17 8.14
N TRP A 331 -3.40 15.47 9.06
CA TRP A 331 -4.00 14.32 9.74
C TRP A 331 -5.19 14.70 10.61
N GLY A 332 -5.14 15.85 11.30
CA GLY A 332 -6.27 16.36 12.08
C GLY A 332 -7.49 16.61 11.21
N ALA A 333 -7.30 17.26 10.05
CA ALA A 333 -8.37 17.44 9.06
C ALA A 333 -8.93 16.10 8.55
N MET A 334 -8.07 15.12 8.25
CA MET A 334 -8.50 13.81 7.76
C MET A 334 -9.23 12.99 8.83
N VAL A 335 -8.89 13.14 10.12
CA VAL A 335 -9.65 12.52 11.22
C VAL A 335 -11.05 13.15 11.31
N VAL A 336 -11.15 14.48 11.22
CA VAL A 336 -12.46 15.17 11.18
C VAL A 336 -13.28 14.70 9.98
N ALA A 337 -12.67 14.60 8.80
CA ALA A 337 -13.33 14.11 7.58
C ALA A 337 -13.83 12.66 7.75
N TRP A 338 -13.01 11.77 8.31
CA TRP A 338 -13.39 10.39 8.61
C TRP A 338 -14.55 10.30 9.61
N ARG A 339 -14.51 11.07 10.71
CA ARG A 339 -15.60 11.08 11.69
C ARG A 339 -16.90 11.66 11.14
N SER A 340 -16.81 12.58 10.19
CA SER A 340 -17.96 13.18 9.53
C SER A 340 -18.58 12.24 8.49
N ASN A 341 -17.75 11.42 7.82
CA ASN A 341 -18.21 10.44 6.84
C ASN A 341 -17.37 9.15 6.88
N GLN A 342 -17.92 8.13 7.53
CA GLN A 342 -17.31 6.80 7.66
C GLN A 342 -17.58 5.87 6.47
N VAL A 343 -18.33 6.33 5.46
CA VAL A 343 -18.60 5.55 4.25
C VAL A 343 -17.39 5.63 3.30
N LEU A 344 -16.74 4.49 3.08
CA LEU A 344 -15.56 4.35 2.21
C LEU A 344 -15.92 3.78 0.84
N ASN A 345 -16.99 4.28 0.23
CA ASN A 345 -17.41 3.96 -1.13
C ASN A 345 -17.58 5.25 -1.94
N LEU A 346 -17.47 5.15 -3.26
CA LEU A 346 -17.82 6.22 -4.18
C LEU A 346 -19.34 6.19 -4.43
N THR A 347 -19.95 7.35 -4.60
CA THR A 347 -21.30 7.47 -5.15
C THR A 347 -21.29 7.12 -6.65
N ASP A 348 -22.45 6.84 -7.24
CA ASP A 348 -22.54 6.50 -8.68
C ASP A 348 -21.97 7.62 -9.59
N GLU A 349 -22.20 8.88 -9.21
CA GLU A 349 -21.66 10.05 -9.93
C GLU A 349 -20.13 10.13 -9.82
N GLN A 350 -19.59 9.92 -8.62
CA GLN A 350 -18.15 9.89 -8.40
C GLN A 350 -17.49 8.70 -9.10
N GLU A 351 -18.11 7.52 -9.07
CA GLU A 351 -17.60 6.33 -9.76
C GLU A 351 -17.54 6.57 -11.27
N LYS A 352 -18.54 7.25 -11.85
CA LYS A 352 -18.52 7.66 -13.27
C LYS A 352 -17.33 8.58 -13.58
N LEU A 353 -17.16 9.66 -12.80
CA LEU A 353 -16.03 10.59 -12.96
C LEU A 353 -14.69 9.86 -12.85
N VAL A 354 -14.57 8.95 -11.87
CA VAL A 354 -13.33 8.19 -11.65
C VAL A 354 -13.08 7.22 -12.81
N ASN A 355 -14.11 6.58 -13.36
CA ASN A 355 -13.98 5.70 -14.51
C ASN A 355 -13.57 6.43 -15.79
N ASP A 356 -14.03 7.67 -15.99
CA ASP A 356 -13.63 8.52 -17.13
C ASP A 356 -12.13 8.88 -17.10
N VAL A 357 -11.54 8.97 -15.91
CA VAL A 357 -10.09 9.16 -15.76
C VAL A 357 -9.35 7.84 -15.92
N ARG A 358 -9.81 6.76 -15.27
CA ARG A 358 -9.21 5.42 -15.39
C ARG A 358 -9.12 4.94 -16.83
N SER A 359 -10.12 5.24 -17.67
CA SER A 359 -10.13 4.83 -19.08
C SER A 359 -8.94 5.39 -19.87
N ARG A 360 -8.33 6.50 -19.43
CA ARG A 360 -7.14 7.10 -20.07
C ARG A 360 -5.84 6.35 -19.77
N TYR A 361 -5.82 5.54 -18.72
CA TYR A 361 -4.67 4.73 -18.30
C TYR A 361 -4.83 3.24 -18.68
N LYS A 362 -5.90 2.92 -19.41
CA LYS A 362 -6.09 1.59 -20.00
C LYS A 362 -5.17 1.48 -21.21
N PHE A 363 -4.40 0.39 -21.26
CA PHE A 363 -3.60 0.04 -22.43
C PHE A 363 -4.50 0.00 -23.67
N ALA A 364 -4.24 0.84 -24.66
CA ALA A 364 -4.79 0.67 -26.00
C ALA A 364 -4.09 -0.56 -26.60
N ASP A 365 -4.78 -1.69 -26.63
CA ASP A 365 -4.27 -2.86 -27.33
C ASP A 365 -4.23 -2.53 -28.81
N GLU A 366 -3.03 -2.24 -29.34
CA GLU A 366 -2.80 -1.83 -30.74
C GLU A 366 -3.58 -2.72 -31.72
N THR A 367 -3.64 -4.03 -31.45
CA THR A 367 -4.41 -4.98 -32.27
C THR A 367 -5.93 -4.78 -32.18
N LEU A 368 -6.48 -4.44 -31.00
CA LEU A 368 -7.90 -4.14 -30.85
C LEU A 368 -8.26 -2.73 -31.34
N GLU A 369 -7.36 -1.77 -31.22
CA GLU A 369 -7.54 -0.44 -31.79
C GLU A 369 -7.56 -0.52 -33.32
N ASP A 370 -6.60 -1.23 -33.91
CA ASP A 370 -6.60 -1.52 -35.33
C ASP A 370 -7.83 -2.32 -35.76
N LEU A 371 -8.34 -3.22 -34.91
CA LEU A 371 -9.59 -3.93 -35.17
C LEU A 371 -10.78 -2.96 -35.23
N GLU A 372 -10.91 -2.04 -34.27
CA GLU A 372 -11.98 -1.02 -34.30
C GLU A 372 -11.87 -0.13 -35.54
N ARG A 373 -10.67 0.33 -35.88
CA ARG A 373 -10.40 1.11 -37.09
C ARG A 373 -10.76 0.32 -38.35
N TYR A 374 -10.38 -0.96 -38.40
CA TYR A 374 -10.72 -1.87 -39.48
C TYR A 374 -12.24 -2.11 -39.64
N LEU A 375 -12.96 -2.20 -38.53
CA LEU A 375 -14.42 -2.34 -38.50
C LEU A 375 -15.14 -1.06 -38.95
N ALA A 376 -14.57 0.10 -38.64
CA ALA A 376 -15.09 1.40 -39.04
C ALA A 376 -14.73 1.78 -40.48
N LEU A 377 -13.63 1.27 -41.02
CA LEU A 377 -13.13 1.62 -42.35
C LEU A 377 -14.09 1.13 -43.45
N PRO A 378 -14.68 2.04 -44.26
CA PRO A 378 -15.47 1.66 -45.43
C PRO A 378 -14.62 0.90 -46.44
N PHE A 379 -15.23 -0.08 -47.11
CA PHE A 379 -14.52 -0.92 -48.07
C PHE A 379 -15.34 -1.10 -49.35
N PRO A 380 -14.71 -1.42 -50.50
CA PRO A 380 -15.41 -1.57 -51.76
C PRO A 380 -16.33 -2.79 -51.75
N LYS A 381 -17.59 -2.60 -52.12
CA LYS A 381 -18.65 -3.63 -52.07
C LYS A 381 -18.26 -4.94 -52.77
N ASN A 382 -17.57 -4.86 -53.89
CA ASN A 382 -17.18 -6.02 -54.71
C ASN A 382 -15.73 -6.49 -54.45
N MET A 383 -15.04 -5.93 -53.44
CA MET A 383 -13.63 -6.23 -53.15
C MET A 383 -13.32 -7.73 -53.09
N TYR A 384 -14.21 -8.49 -52.45
CA TYR A 384 -14.02 -9.92 -52.24
C TYR A 384 -14.35 -10.80 -53.44
N HIS A 385 -14.93 -10.24 -54.52
CA HIS A 385 -15.18 -10.95 -55.78
C HIS A 385 -13.91 -11.06 -56.63
N CYS A 386 -12.96 -10.14 -56.47
CA CYS A 386 -11.65 -10.19 -57.10
C CYS A 386 -10.79 -11.30 -56.47
N PRO A 387 -9.88 -11.97 -57.21
CA PRO A 387 -9.03 -13.03 -56.66
C PRO A 387 -8.03 -12.47 -55.62
N VAL A 388 -7.52 -13.32 -54.73
CA VAL A 388 -6.51 -12.91 -53.71
C VAL A 388 -5.17 -12.45 -54.30
N THR A 389 -4.90 -12.79 -55.57
CA THR A 389 -3.75 -12.30 -56.33
C THR A 389 -3.93 -10.88 -56.85
N ASP A 390 -5.13 -10.32 -56.75
CA ASP A 390 -5.39 -8.93 -57.12
C ASP A 390 -4.74 -7.99 -56.11
N ARG A 391 -3.87 -7.10 -56.62
CA ARG A 391 -3.08 -6.17 -55.80
C ARG A 391 -3.96 -5.21 -55.01
N THR A 392 -5.03 -4.68 -55.61
CA THR A 392 -5.94 -3.75 -54.92
C THR A 392 -6.65 -4.47 -53.79
N ARG A 393 -7.15 -5.69 -54.04
CA ARG A 393 -7.72 -6.52 -52.97
C ARG A 393 -6.75 -6.74 -51.82
N TYR A 394 -5.47 -6.97 -52.13
CA TYR A 394 -4.46 -7.28 -51.13
C TYR A 394 -4.02 -6.07 -50.29
N TYR A 395 -3.81 -4.90 -50.92
CA TYR A 395 -3.20 -3.74 -50.24
C TYR A 395 -4.16 -2.63 -49.84
N TYR A 396 -5.38 -2.56 -50.39
CA TYR A 396 -6.24 -1.39 -50.18
C TYR A 396 -6.53 -1.10 -48.70
N ILE A 397 -6.92 -2.11 -47.93
CA ILE A 397 -7.20 -1.93 -46.49
C ILE A 397 -5.93 -1.55 -45.73
N TYR A 398 -4.81 -2.21 -46.04
CA TYR A 398 -3.51 -1.91 -45.44
C TYR A 398 -3.11 -0.45 -45.68
N ASP A 399 -3.15 0.01 -46.94
CA ASP A 399 -2.79 1.37 -47.31
C ASP A 399 -3.74 2.39 -46.65
N MET A 400 -5.05 2.13 -46.68
CA MET A 400 -6.03 3.01 -46.05
C MET A 400 -5.85 3.11 -44.53
N MET A 401 -5.48 2.01 -43.85
CA MET A 401 -5.25 2.02 -42.40
C MET A 401 -3.93 2.68 -42.00
N ASN A 402 -2.88 2.56 -42.81
CA ASN A 402 -1.57 3.11 -42.47
C ASN A 402 -1.37 4.55 -42.97
N GLU A 403 -1.93 4.89 -44.13
CA GLU A 403 -1.61 6.12 -44.85
C GLU A 403 -2.84 7.01 -45.09
N GLY A 404 -4.05 6.46 -44.96
CA GLY A 404 -5.31 7.17 -45.23
C GLY A 404 -5.66 7.32 -46.71
N TYR A 405 -4.84 6.78 -47.62
CA TYR A 405 -5.07 6.78 -49.07
C TYR A 405 -4.46 5.52 -49.72
N PHE A 406 -4.98 5.12 -50.90
CA PHE A 406 -4.52 3.93 -51.63
C PHE A 406 -3.33 4.24 -52.57
N ARG A 407 -2.31 3.36 -52.63
CA ARG A 407 -1.08 3.58 -53.40
C ARG A 407 -1.01 2.79 -54.71
N ASN A 408 -0.45 3.40 -55.78
CA ASN A 408 -0.01 2.67 -56.97
C ASN A 408 1.32 1.92 -56.78
N SER A 409 1.69 1.15 -57.80
CA SER A 409 2.97 0.47 -57.94
C SER A 409 4.22 1.36 -57.89
N LYS A 410 4.07 2.68 -58.04
CA LYS A 410 5.16 3.67 -58.02
C LYS A 410 5.13 4.57 -56.78
N GLY A 411 4.26 4.31 -55.80
CA GLY A 411 4.17 5.06 -54.54
C GLY A 411 3.31 6.33 -54.57
N GLY A 412 2.63 6.65 -55.67
CA GLY A 412 1.67 7.75 -55.77
C GLY A 412 0.24 7.35 -55.39
N THR A 413 -0.61 8.33 -55.07
CA THR A 413 -2.03 8.11 -54.74
C THR A 413 -2.84 7.72 -55.98
N VAL A 414 -3.78 6.79 -55.82
CA VAL A 414 -4.70 6.35 -56.88
C VAL A 414 -6.12 6.33 -56.38
N GLU A 415 -7.04 6.81 -57.21
CA GLU A 415 -8.48 6.64 -56.98
C GLU A 415 -8.91 5.20 -57.25
N LEU A 416 -9.78 4.68 -56.39
CA LEU A 416 -10.32 3.34 -56.54
C LEU A 416 -11.14 3.24 -57.83
N ASP A 417 -10.88 2.20 -58.63
CA ASP A 417 -11.71 1.85 -59.78
C ASP A 417 -13.09 1.37 -59.31
N THR A 418 -14.05 2.30 -59.24
CA THR A 418 -15.41 2.06 -58.75
C THR A 418 -16.22 1.18 -59.69
N ASP A 419 -15.88 1.11 -60.99
CA ASP A 419 -16.55 0.22 -61.94
C ASP A 419 -16.19 -1.24 -61.64
N LYS A 420 -14.93 -1.50 -61.29
CA LYS A 420 -14.45 -2.83 -60.94
C LYS A 420 -14.78 -3.24 -59.49
N TYR A 421 -14.52 -2.37 -58.51
CA TYR A 421 -14.60 -2.73 -57.09
C TYR A 421 -15.89 -2.28 -56.40
N GLY A 422 -16.71 -1.47 -57.07
CA GLY A 422 -17.96 -0.94 -56.54
C GLY A 422 -17.79 0.23 -55.56
N GLU A 423 -18.92 0.79 -55.15
CA GLU A 423 -19.00 1.84 -54.13
C GLU A 423 -18.44 1.39 -52.78
N LEU A 424 -17.99 2.36 -51.97
CA LEU A 424 -17.59 2.12 -50.59
C LEU A 424 -18.83 1.88 -49.73
N VAL A 425 -18.82 0.78 -48.99
CA VAL A 425 -19.89 0.40 -48.06
C VAL A 425 -19.31 0.18 -46.67
N GLU A 426 -20.15 0.31 -45.65
CA GLU A 426 -19.77 -0.07 -44.29
C GLU A 426 -19.45 -1.56 -44.21
N ARG A 427 -18.49 -1.91 -43.34
CA ARG A 427 -18.19 -3.30 -43.03
C ARG A 427 -19.35 -3.94 -42.27
N ASP A 428 -19.98 -4.93 -42.91
CA ASP A 428 -21.08 -5.73 -42.36
C ASP A 428 -20.65 -7.14 -41.96
N LYS A 429 -19.42 -7.54 -42.32
CA LYS A 429 -18.85 -8.86 -42.02
C LYS A 429 -17.33 -8.83 -41.92
N MET A 430 -16.78 -9.74 -41.12
CA MET A 430 -15.33 -9.95 -41.00
C MET A 430 -14.96 -11.40 -40.69
N ILE A 431 -13.71 -11.76 -40.97
CA ILE A 431 -13.09 -13.03 -40.56
C ILE A 431 -11.79 -12.69 -39.83
N ILE A 432 -11.52 -13.34 -38.69
CA ILE A 432 -10.34 -13.05 -37.86
C ILE A 432 -9.04 -13.16 -38.67
N ASN A 433 -8.84 -14.26 -39.40
CA ASN A 433 -7.63 -14.41 -40.21
C ASN A 433 -7.54 -13.37 -41.34
N LEU A 434 -8.68 -12.95 -41.90
CA LEU A 434 -8.71 -11.95 -42.96
C LEU A 434 -8.36 -10.57 -42.43
N PHE A 435 -8.81 -10.22 -41.22
CA PHE A 435 -8.37 -9.01 -40.52
C PHE A 435 -6.83 -8.96 -40.44
N PHE A 436 -6.17 -10.02 -39.97
CA PHE A 436 -4.71 -10.02 -39.90
C PHE A 436 -4.02 -9.94 -41.27
N GLN A 437 -4.60 -10.57 -42.29
CA GLN A 437 -4.12 -10.48 -43.67
C GLN A 437 -4.25 -9.08 -44.25
N GLU A 438 -5.34 -8.37 -43.95
CA GLU A 438 -5.65 -7.07 -44.54
C GLU A 438 -5.00 -5.91 -43.79
N VAL A 439 -4.77 -6.07 -42.48
CA VAL A 439 -4.21 -5.02 -41.62
C VAL A 439 -2.70 -5.15 -41.42
N TYR A 440 -2.18 -6.38 -41.36
CA TYR A 440 -0.76 -6.64 -41.08
C TYR A 440 -0.05 -7.40 -42.20
N LEU A 441 -0.74 -7.70 -43.32
CA LEU A 441 -0.22 -8.46 -44.45
C LEU A 441 0.39 -9.81 -44.03
N THR A 442 -0.18 -10.45 -42.99
CA THR A 442 0.35 -11.71 -42.44
C THR A 442 -0.70 -12.82 -42.35
N ASP A 443 -0.33 -14.00 -42.85
CA ASP A 443 -1.11 -15.22 -42.69
C ASP A 443 -0.86 -15.93 -41.34
N LYS A 444 0.24 -15.55 -40.67
CA LYS A 444 0.78 -16.24 -39.49
C LYS A 444 0.64 -15.42 -38.21
N ALA A 445 -0.50 -14.76 -38.02
CA ALA A 445 -0.75 -14.02 -36.78
C ALA A 445 -0.65 -14.94 -35.55
N PRO A 446 -0.05 -14.48 -34.42
CA PRO A 446 0.12 -15.28 -33.22
C PRO A 446 -1.22 -15.82 -32.69
N PRO A 447 -1.28 -17.06 -32.17
CA PRO A 447 -2.51 -17.64 -31.63
C PRO A 447 -3.13 -16.79 -30.51
N LYS A 448 -2.30 -16.11 -29.70
CA LYS A 448 -2.74 -15.22 -28.61
C LYS A 448 -3.57 -14.05 -29.15
N ASP A 449 -3.14 -13.42 -30.24
CA ASP A 449 -3.84 -12.27 -30.82
C ASP A 449 -5.11 -12.68 -31.55
N LYS A 450 -5.11 -13.85 -32.21
CA LYS A 450 -6.34 -14.44 -32.77
C LYS A 450 -7.38 -14.74 -31.69
N ALA A 451 -6.96 -15.30 -30.56
CA ALA A 451 -7.84 -15.57 -29.42
C ALA A 451 -8.39 -14.29 -28.80
N LYS A 452 -7.56 -13.23 -28.73
CA LYS A 452 -7.93 -11.90 -28.26
C LYS A 452 -9.01 -11.27 -29.14
N VAL A 453 -8.78 -11.16 -30.45
CA VAL A 453 -9.77 -10.65 -31.43
C VAL A 453 -11.06 -11.46 -31.39
N LYS A 454 -10.97 -12.79 -31.26
CA LYS A 454 -12.13 -13.66 -31.11
C LYS A 454 -12.96 -13.30 -29.88
N LYS A 455 -12.33 -13.16 -28.71
CA LYS A 455 -13.00 -12.83 -27.46
C LYS A 455 -13.64 -11.44 -27.51
N TYR A 456 -12.96 -10.48 -28.14
CA TYR A 456 -13.50 -9.14 -28.35
C TYR A 456 -14.78 -9.18 -29.21
N MET A 457 -14.72 -9.81 -30.38
CA MET A 457 -15.87 -9.91 -31.29
C MET A 457 -17.05 -10.72 -30.72
N GLN A 458 -16.80 -11.68 -29.82
CA GLN A 458 -17.86 -12.39 -29.12
C GLN A 458 -18.70 -11.51 -28.21
N ASN A 459 -18.14 -10.41 -27.70
CA ASN A 459 -18.81 -9.47 -26.79
C ASN A 459 -19.17 -8.14 -27.46
N LYS A 460 -18.86 -7.97 -28.76
CA LYS A 460 -19.11 -6.72 -29.48
C LYS A 460 -20.60 -6.58 -29.79
N GLU A 461 -21.21 -5.54 -29.24
CA GLU A 461 -22.62 -5.22 -29.49
C GLU A 461 -22.91 -5.02 -30.99
N GLY A 462 -24.02 -5.57 -31.46
CA GLY A 462 -24.44 -5.48 -32.86
C GLY A 462 -23.78 -6.49 -33.81
N TRP A 463 -22.85 -7.33 -33.35
CA TRP A 463 -22.21 -8.38 -34.14
C TRP A 463 -22.56 -9.78 -33.64
N GLU A 464 -22.70 -10.74 -34.57
CA GLU A 464 -22.96 -12.14 -34.24
C GLU A 464 -21.99 -13.08 -34.97
N HIS A 465 -21.65 -14.19 -34.32
CA HIS A 465 -20.82 -15.23 -34.93
C HIS A 465 -21.65 -16.13 -35.84
N LYS A 466 -21.21 -16.29 -37.10
CA LYS A 466 -21.82 -17.18 -38.09
C LYS A 466 -20.87 -18.28 -38.52
N ARG A 467 -21.37 -19.52 -38.54
CA ARG A 467 -20.61 -20.71 -39.00
C ARG A 467 -20.29 -20.66 -40.49
N SER A 468 -21.09 -19.94 -41.28
CA SER A 468 -20.93 -19.85 -42.73
C SER A 468 -21.22 -18.43 -43.21
N LEU A 469 -20.17 -17.70 -43.59
CA LEU A 469 -20.24 -16.39 -44.22
C LEU A 469 -19.60 -16.45 -45.60
N LYS A 470 -20.29 -15.87 -46.60
CA LYS A 470 -19.79 -15.79 -47.97
C LYS A 470 -18.89 -14.55 -48.14
N PHE A 471 -17.62 -14.80 -48.44
CA PHE A 471 -16.62 -13.82 -48.84
C PHE A 471 -16.18 -14.13 -50.27
N GLY A 472 -16.84 -13.47 -51.24
CA GLY A 472 -16.71 -13.78 -52.66
C GLY A 472 -17.10 -15.21 -53.00
N LYS A 473 -16.17 -15.96 -53.58
CA LYS A 473 -16.36 -17.39 -53.90
C LYS A 473 -16.12 -18.33 -52.71
N SER A 474 -15.61 -17.82 -51.58
CA SER A 474 -15.27 -18.63 -50.40
C SER A 474 -16.33 -18.54 -49.31
N VAL A 475 -16.55 -19.63 -48.57
CA VAL A 475 -17.42 -19.69 -47.39
C VAL A 475 -16.57 -20.05 -46.18
N LYS A 476 -16.56 -19.20 -45.16
CA LYS A 476 -15.76 -19.39 -43.93
C LYS A 476 -16.55 -18.93 -42.70
N PRO A 477 -16.24 -19.44 -41.49
CA PRO A 477 -16.81 -18.90 -40.26
C PRO A 477 -16.25 -17.50 -39.97
N GLY A 478 -17.07 -16.64 -39.39
CA GLY A 478 -16.70 -15.26 -39.06
C GLY A 478 -17.80 -14.53 -38.31
N TYR A 479 -17.78 -13.21 -38.34
CA TYR A 479 -18.75 -12.35 -37.67
C TYR A 479 -19.48 -11.47 -38.69
N SER A 480 -20.76 -11.19 -38.45
CA SER A 480 -21.54 -10.24 -39.23
C SER A 480 -22.37 -9.32 -38.34
N LYS A 481 -22.64 -8.10 -38.79
CA LYS A 481 -23.64 -7.22 -38.17
C LYS A 481 -25.03 -7.88 -38.25
N HIS A 482 -25.88 -7.58 -37.27
CA HIS A 482 -27.30 -7.95 -37.35
C HIS A 482 -27.89 -7.33 -38.61
N LYS A 483 -28.58 -8.12 -39.43
CA LYS A 483 -29.43 -7.54 -40.47
C LYS A 483 -30.59 -6.86 -39.76
N ARG A 484 -30.73 -5.55 -39.94
CA ARG A 484 -32.01 -4.88 -39.69
C ARG A 484 -33.07 -5.47 -40.60
#